data_AF-A0A071M1R4-F1
#
_entry.id   AF-A0A071M1R4-F1
#
_cell.length_a   1.000
_cell.length_b   1.000
_cell.length_c   1.000
_cell.angle_alpha   90.00
_cell.angle_beta   90.00
_cell.angle_gamma   90.00
#
_symmetry.space_group_name_H-M   'P 1'
#
loop_
_entity.id
_entity.type
_entity.pdbx_description
1 polymer ?
#
loop_
_entity_poly.entity_id
_entity_poly.type
_entity_poly.pdbx_seq_one_letter_code
_entity_poly.pdbx_strand_id
1 'polypeptide(L)'
;MTTLMRKPAAGDTGRDFPLSDLEQRLLGEALRMLAETRARALELCAEVNRRQGGAVPDVHDFNLPAIIDLQRRFGTRPRPSGEAGTPGDGPVPGRFA
;
A
#
# COMPACT_ATOMS: atom_id res chain seq x y z
N MET A 1 15.29 2.95 -37.28
CA MET A 1 15.38 3.31 -35.84
C MET A 1 14.75 2.19 -35.04
N THR A 2 15.55 1.25 -34.54
CA THR A 2 15.06 0.14 -33.71
C THR A 2 15.10 0.57 -32.24
N THR A 3 13.93 0.89 -31.69
CA THR A 3 13.78 1.17 -30.26
C THR A 3 13.99 -0.13 -29.48
N LEU A 4 15.17 -0.30 -28.88
CA LEU A 4 15.43 -1.37 -27.93
C LEU A 4 14.55 -1.13 -26.69
N MET A 5 13.44 -1.87 -26.58
CA MET A 5 12.70 -1.95 -25.32
C MET A 5 13.63 -2.58 -24.29
N ARG A 6 14.11 -1.74 -23.36
CA ARG A 6 14.87 -2.17 -22.19
C ARG A 6 13.97 -3.10 -21.36
N LYS A 7 14.32 -4.39 -21.34
CA LYS A 7 13.73 -5.38 -20.44
C LYS A 7 13.97 -4.89 -19.00
N PRO A 8 12.93 -4.61 -18.19
CA PRO A 8 13.14 -4.23 -16.80
C PRO A 8 13.80 -5.42 -16.09
N ALA A 9 14.99 -5.20 -15.55
CA ALA A 9 15.67 -6.19 -14.74
C ALA A 9 14.84 -6.44 -13.48
N ALA A 10 14.52 -7.70 -13.21
CA ALA A 10 13.94 -8.13 -11.94
C ALA A 10 14.94 -7.79 -10.83
N GLY A 11 14.77 -6.64 -10.19
CA GLY A 11 15.72 -6.11 -9.20
C GLY A 11 15.76 -4.59 -9.10
N ASP A 12 15.20 -3.85 -10.06
CA ASP A 12 15.10 -2.38 -9.96
C ASP A 12 13.86 -1.96 -9.13
N THR A 13 13.82 -2.37 -7.86
CA THR A 13 12.85 -1.86 -6.88
C THR A 13 13.38 -0.65 -6.11
N GLY A 14 14.43 0.00 -6.62
CA GLY A 14 15.32 0.87 -5.84
C GLY A 14 15.40 2.32 -6.30
N ARG A 15 14.42 2.83 -7.05
CA ARG A 15 14.22 4.27 -7.13
C ARG A 15 13.00 4.62 -6.31
N ASP A 16 13.27 5.11 -5.11
CA ASP A 16 12.35 5.94 -4.35
C ASP A 16 11.98 7.13 -5.25
N PHE A 17 10.96 6.97 -6.08
CA PHE A 17 10.27 8.10 -6.67
C PHE A 17 9.37 8.61 -5.56
N PRO A 18 9.71 9.74 -4.90
CA PRO A 18 8.87 10.25 -3.85
C PRO A 18 7.54 10.64 -4.48
N LEU A 19 6.50 9.86 -4.18
CA LEU A 19 5.14 10.19 -4.55
C LEU A 19 4.70 11.40 -3.71
N SER A 20 3.97 12.31 -4.33
CA SER A 20 3.22 13.32 -3.59
C SER A 20 2.18 12.67 -2.68
N ASP A 21 1.71 13.39 -1.66
CA ASP A 21 0.68 12.90 -0.75
C ASP A 21 -0.60 12.46 -1.48
N LEU A 22 -0.96 13.17 -2.57
CA LEU A 22 -2.09 12.81 -3.41
C LEU A 22 -1.83 11.49 -4.16
N GLU A 23 -0.68 11.35 -4.80
CA GLU A 23 -0.31 10.12 -5.52
C GLU A 23 -0.23 8.93 -4.57
N GLN A 24 0.30 9.11 -3.35
CA GLN A 24 0.35 8.05 -2.35
C GLN A 24 -1.05 7.60 -1.91
N ARG A 25 -1.98 8.55 -1.71
CA ARG A 25 -3.38 8.24 -1.39
C ARG A 25 -4.09 7.52 -2.54
N LEU A 26 -3.93 8.02 -3.77
CA LEU A 26 -4.51 7.41 -4.97
C LEU A 26 -3.95 6.00 -5.20
N LEU A 27 -2.64 5.82 -5.03
CA LEU A 27 -2.00 4.52 -5.14
C LEU A 27 -2.50 3.55 -4.06
N GLY A 28 -2.62 4.00 -2.81
CA GLY A 28 -3.17 3.20 -1.73
C GLY A 28 -4.59 2.71 -2.03
N GLU A 29 -5.44 3.60 -2.53
CA GLU A 29 -6.81 3.28 -2.92
C GLU A 29 -6.87 2.35 -4.14
N ALA A 30 -6.06 2.59 -5.17
CA ALA A 30 -5.95 1.71 -6.33
C ALA A 30 -5.51 0.29 -5.93
N LEU A 31 -4.51 0.18 -5.04
CA LEU A 31 -4.04 -1.11 -4.53
C LEU A 31 -5.12 -1.80 -3.68
N ARG A 32 -5.92 -1.05 -2.92
CA ARG A 32 -7.07 -1.59 -2.17
C ARG A 32 -8.12 -2.19 -3.11
N MET A 33 -8.57 -1.43 -4.09
CA MET A 33 -9.53 -1.90 -5.10
C MET A 33 -8.99 -3.11 -5.87
N LEU A 34 -7.69 -3.11 -6.20
CA LEU A 34 -7.04 -4.21 -6.89
C LEU A 34 -7.02 -5.48 -6.04
N ALA A 35 -6.66 -5.37 -4.75
CA ALA A 35 -6.65 -6.49 -3.82
C ALA A 35 -8.06 -7.10 -3.67
N GLU A 36 -9.08 -6.27 -3.48
CA GLU A 36 -10.47 -6.70 -3.37
C GLU A 36 -10.95 -7.43 -4.63
N THR A 37 -10.68 -6.86 -5.80
CA THR A 37 -11.08 -7.45 -7.09
C THR A 37 -10.40 -8.80 -7.31
N ARG A 38 -9.10 -8.92 -6.99
CA ARG A 38 -8.36 -10.17 -7.17
C ARG A 38 -8.70 -11.23 -6.13
N ALA A 39 -9.00 -10.85 -4.89
CA ALA A 39 -9.52 -11.76 -3.88
C ALA A 39 -10.87 -12.34 -4.33
N ARG A 40 -11.77 -11.50 -4.86
CA ARG A 40 -13.04 -11.96 -5.41
C ARG A 40 -12.86 -12.89 -6.61
N ALA A 41 -11.91 -12.60 -7.50
CA ALA A 41 -11.62 -13.48 -8.63
C ALA A 41 -11.07 -14.84 -8.17
N LEU A 42 -10.20 -14.87 -7.15
CA LEU A 42 -9.72 -16.09 -6.51
C LEU A 42 -10.89 -16.92 -5.95
N GLU A 43 -11.80 -16.30 -5.19
CA GLU A 43 -12.98 -16.98 -4.66
C GLU A 43 -13.84 -17.62 -5.76
N LEU A 44 -14.09 -16.89 -6.84
CA LEU A 44 -14.87 -17.39 -7.98
C LEU A 44 -14.16 -18.55 -8.69
N CYS A 45 -12.86 -18.43 -8.93
CA CYS A 45 -12.08 -19.49 -9.58
C CYS A 45 -11.98 -20.73 -8.68
N ALA A 46 -11.81 -20.56 -7.36
CA ALA A 46 -11.84 -21.66 -6.41
C ALA A 46 -13.21 -22.37 -6.41
N GLU A 47 -14.30 -21.61 -6.43
CA GLU A 47 -15.66 -22.15 -6.49
C GLU A 47 -15.89 -22.96 -7.78
N VAL A 48 -15.49 -22.43 -8.93
CA VAL A 48 -15.62 -23.12 -10.22
C VAL A 48 -14.79 -24.40 -10.26
N ASN A 49 -13.52 -24.34 -9.84
CA ASN A 49 -12.62 -25.50 -9.86
C ASN A 49 -13.10 -26.60 -8.90
N ARG A 50 -13.62 -26.25 -7.71
CA ARG A 50 -14.22 -27.22 -6.79
C ARG A 50 -15.39 -27.97 -7.42
N ARG A 51 -16.24 -27.28 -8.18
CA ARG A 51 -17.40 -27.91 -8.87
C ARG A 51 -16.99 -28.77 -10.05
N GLN A 52 -15.89 -28.46 -10.71
CA GLN A 52 -15.42 -29.17 -11.91
C GLN A 52 -14.35 -30.24 -11.60
N GLY A 53 -13.96 -30.41 -10.34
CA GLY A 53 -12.87 -31.32 -9.96
C GLY A 53 -11.48 -30.84 -10.38
N GLY A 54 -11.33 -29.54 -10.66
CA GLY A 54 -10.08 -28.90 -11.06
C GLY A 54 -9.20 -28.53 -9.87
N ALA A 55 -7.93 -28.20 -10.16
CA ALA A 55 -7.02 -27.66 -9.15
C ALA A 55 -7.50 -26.29 -8.66
N VAL A 56 -7.51 -26.09 -7.34
CA VAL A 56 -7.89 -24.81 -6.74
C VAL A 56 -6.70 -23.85 -6.85
N PRO A 57 -6.87 -22.66 -7.45
CA PRO A 57 -5.79 -21.69 -7.52
C PRO A 57 -5.47 -21.11 -6.14
N ASP A 58 -4.24 -20.68 -5.95
CA ASP A 58 -3.76 -20.11 -4.70
C ASP A 58 -3.68 -18.56 -4.75
N VAL A 59 -3.24 -17.96 -3.64
CA VAL A 59 -3.11 -16.51 -3.52
C VAL A 59 -1.99 -15.93 -4.40
N HIS A 60 -1.01 -16.74 -4.81
CA HIS A 60 0.09 -16.34 -5.67
C HIS A 60 -0.34 -16.28 -7.14
N ASP A 61 -1.24 -17.16 -7.57
CA ASP A 61 -1.85 -17.11 -8.91
C ASP A 61 -2.54 -15.75 -9.17
N PHE A 62 -3.00 -15.09 -8.10
CA PHE A 62 -3.64 -13.77 -8.14
C PHE A 62 -2.72 -12.63 -7.67
N ASN A 63 -1.45 -12.90 -7.40
CA ASN A 63 -0.45 -11.92 -6.91
C ASN A 63 -0.92 -11.12 -5.67
N LEU A 64 -1.78 -11.70 -4.83
CA LEU A 64 -2.28 -11.03 -3.62
C LEU A 64 -1.15 -10.63 -2.66
N PRO A 65 -0.12 -11.48 -2.41
CA PRO A 65 0.99 -11.11 -1.54
C PRO A 65 1.75 -9.87 -2.03
N ALA A 66 2.02 -9.76 -3.32
CA ALA A 66 2.72 -8.62 -3.89
C ALA A 66 1.91 -7.32 -3.78
N ILE A 67 0.58 -7.39 -3.94
CA ILE A 67 -0.29 -6.21 -3.77
C ILE A 67 -0.29 -5.76 -2.30
N ILE A 68 -0.39 -6.71 -1.36
CA ILE A 68 -0.36 -6.41 0.08
C ILE A 68 0.99 -5.79 0.47
N ASP A 69 2.09 -6.28 -0.08
CA ASP A 69 3.42 -5.71 0.17
C ASP A 69 3.51 -4.27 -0.34
N LEU A 70 2.99 -4.00 -1.54
CA LEU A 70 2.90 -2.63 -2.07
C LEU A 70 2.01 -1.75 -1.19
N GLN A 71 0.87 -2.27 -0.71
CA GLN A 71 0.03 -1.54 0.24
C GLN A 71 0.73 -1.25 1.56
N ARG A 72 1.60 -2.11 2.06
CA ARG A 72 2.37 -1.84 3.28
C ARG A 72 3.45 -0.77 3.06
N ARG A 73 4.02 -0.73 1.86
CA ARG A 73 5.07 0.24 1.49
C ARG A 73 4.49 1.63 1.24
N PHE A 74 3.34 1.70 0.57
CA PHE A 74 2.72 2.96 0.15
C PHE A 74 1.49 3.37 0.97
N GLY A 75 0.87 2.42 1.67
CA GLY A 75 -0.29 2.66 2.54
C GLY A 75 0.13 3.42 3.79
N THR A 76 -0.65 4.46 4.08
CA THR A 76 -0.51 5.40 5.18
C THR A 76 -0.12 4.70 6.48
N ARG A 77 1.17 4.73 6.85
CA ARG A 77 1.50 4.92 8.25
C ARG A 77 0.95 6.30 8.57
N PRO A 78 -0.02 6.47 9.47
CA PRO A 78 -0.23 7.78 10.06
C PRO A 78 1.14 8.14 10.62
N ARG A 79 1.83 9.11 10.00
CA ARG A 79 2.95 9.74 10.67
C ARG A 79 2.35 10.19 12.00
N PRO A 80 2.82 9.72 13.17
CA PRO A 80 2.46 10.41 14.38
C PRO A 80 2.95 11.83 14.13
N SER A 81 2.03 12.74 13.82
CA SER A 81 2.30 14.16 13.92
C SER A 81 2.76 14.31 15.34
N GLY A 82 4.07 14.47 15.51
CA GLY A 82 4.66 14.87 16.76
C GLY A 82 4.25 16.30 17.02
N GLU A 83 2.95 16.52 17.21
CA GLU A 83 2.49 17.54 18.14
C GLU A 83 2.74 16.92 19.51
N ALA A 84 4.02 16.94 19.89
CA ALA A 84 4.39 16.88 21.29
C ALA A 84 3.56 17.96 21.96
N GLY A 85 2.62 17.53 22.80
CA GLY A 85 1.75 18.42 23.52
C GLY A 85 2.59 19.52 24.15
N THR A 86 2.32 20.76 23.77
CA THR A 86 2.75 21.92 24.52
C THR A 86 2.23 21.71 25.95
N PRO A 87 3.09 21.55 26.96
CA PRO A 87 2.60 21.63 28.32
C PRO A 87 2.27 23.10 28.56
N GLY A 88 1.00 23.45 28.38
CA GLY A 88 0.43 24.49 29.22
C GLY A 88 0.51 23.97 30.64
N ASP A 89 1.34 24.59 31.48
CA ASP A 89 0.86 25.46 32.55
C ASP A 89 2.01 25.77 33.53
N GLY A 90 2.08 27.03 33.96
CA GLY A 90 3.08 27.53 34.91
C GLY A 90 2.88 29.02 35.15
N PRO A 91 2.50 29.46 36.35
CA PRO A 91 1.84 30.75 36.58
C PRO A 91 2.80 31.93 36.49
N VAL A 92 2.28 33.05 35.98
CA VAL A 92 2.92 34.38 36.03
C VAL A 92 3.14 34.77 37.50
N PRO A 93 4.39 34.97 37.96
CA PRO A 93 4.60 35.46 39.32
C PRO A 93 4.29 36.95 39.40
N GLY A 94 3.66 37.28 40.52
CA GLY A 94 3.07 38.57 40.85
C GLY A 94 4.01 39.77 40.76
N ARG A 95 3.34 40.86 40.40
CA ARG A 95 3.64 42.27 40.60
C ARG A 95 3.98 42.59 42.07
N PHE A 96 5.25 42.87 42.36
CA PHE A 96 5.79 43.71 43.46
C PHE A 96 7.21 44.10 42.99
N ALA A 97 7.70 45.34 43.01
CA ALA A 97 7.36 46.58 43.69
C ALA A 97 7.60 47.79 42.77
#